data_AF-A0A7C5NUW0-F1
#
_entry.id   AF-A0A7C5NUW0-F1
#
_cell.length_a   1.000
_cell.length_b   1.000
_cell.length_c   1.000
_cell.angle_alpha   90.00
_cell.angle_beta   90.00
_cell.angle_gamma   90.00
#
_symmetry.space_group_name_H-M   'P 1'
#
loop_
_entity.id
_entity.type
_entity.pdbx_description
1 polymer ?
#
loop_
_entity_poly.entity_id
_entity_poly.type
_entity_poly.pdbx_seq_one_letter_code
_entity_poly.pdbx_strand_id
1 'polypeptide(L)'
;SPVVNKQFAEILDIRTFCEEYAPCRTFGFFSEVEELLDQGLIKGGNLDNAIVIADKKLSDEDIKRFSKKLNIDKIDVEEEGILSTIPLKYPNEPARHKLLDFMGDIALMGMPIKGRIIAKRPGHYANLEFAKFLKQKAVKQKKLKGLPKYDPTKEALFDIYDILDHLPHRYPFLMVDKIIEMGEDYIVGIKNLTFNEQLFQGHFPGNPIFPGVLQMEALAQTGGILALKLQNDPKGWDTYFLKMNNVKFKNKAVPGDTLIMKMKLIEPIRRGIVHMQGTIYVGDKIISEGDLMAQIVKNK
;
A
#
# COMPACT_ATOMS: atom_id res chain seq x y z
N SER A 1 -5.93 16.84 -33.72
CA SER A 1 -5.36 17.94 -34.52
C SER A 1 -5.35 17.48 -35.96
N PRO A 2 -5.64 18.34 -36.96
CA PRO A 2 -5.42 18.01 -38.37
C PRO A 2 -3.95 17.72 -38.71
N VAL A 3 -3.03 18.02 -37.79
CA VAL A 3 -1.57 17.94 -37.96
C VAL A 3 -0.96 16.70 -37.28
N VAL A 4 -1.62 16.14 -36.26
CA VAL A 4 -1.17 14.94 -35.55
C VAL A 4 -2.28 13.90 -35.56
N ASN A 5 -2.06 12.83 -36.31
CA ASN A 5 -2.94 11.67 -36.39
C ASN A 5 -2.99 10.89 -35.07
N LYS A 6 -3.96 9.96 -34.93
CA LYS A 6 -3.99 9.07 -33.77
C LYS A 6 -2.75 8.17 -33.78
N GLN A 7 -1.89 8.35 -32.78
CA GLN A 7 -0.69 7.55 -32.60
C GLN A 7 -0.84 6.63 -31.39
N PHE A 8 -0.09 5.54 -31.40
CA PHE A 8 -0.05 4.54 -30.33
C PHE A 8 1.41 4.25 -29.99
N ALA A 9 1.68 3.98 -28.72
CA ALA A 9 2.96 3.51 -28.24
C ALA A 9 2.72 2.43 -27.17
N GLU A 10 3.58 1.43 -27.13
CA GLU A 10 3.53 0.35 -26.15
C GLU A 10 4.94 -0.04 -25.73
N ILE A 11 5.13 -0.41 -24.47
CA ILE A 11 6.35 -1.07 -24.00
C ILE A 11 5.96 -2.45 -23.51
N LEU A 12 6.47 -3.48 -24.19
CA LEU A 12 6.29 -4.88 -23.80
C LEU A 12 7.46 -5.39 -22.97
N ASP A 13 8.66 -4.86 -23.21
CA ASP A 13 9.89 -5.22 -22.52
C ASP A 13 10.60 -3.96 -22.00
N ILE A 14 10.63 -3.82 -20.68
CA ILE A 14 11.25 -2.66 -20.02
C ILE A 14 12.76 -2.52 -20.31
N ARG A 15 13.44 -3.58 -20.75
CA ARG A 15 14.86 -3.55 -21.10
C ARG A 15 15.14 -2.64 -22.30
N THR A 16 14.16 -2.47 -23.18
CA THR A 16 14.26 -1.58 -24.37
C THR A 16 14.12 -0.10 -24.01
N PHE A 17 13.75 0.23 -22.77
CA PHE A 17 13.42 1.59 -22.34
C PHE A 17 14.51 2.62 -22.69
N CYS A 18 15.76 2.32 -22.34
CA CYS A 18 16.88 3.27 -22.50
C CYS A 18 17.15 3.62 -23.96
N GLU A 19 16.99 2.67 -24.87
CA GLU A 19 17.33 2.82 -26.28
C GLU A 19 16.16 3.36 -27.09
N GLU A 20 14.95 2.85 -26.83
CA GLU A 20 13.76 3.07 -27.66
C GLU A 20 12.80 4.16 -27.16
N TYR A 21 12.81 4.45 -25.86
CA TYR A 21 11.80 5.32 -25.24
C TYR A 21 12.44 6.54 -24.60
N ALA A 22 13.42 6.35 -23.70
CA ALA A 22 14.08 7.45 -22.99
C ALA A 22 14.57 8.61 -23.88
N PRO A 23 15.03 8.38 -25.13
CA PRO A 23 15.46 9.46 -26.02
C PRO A 23 14.32 10.24 -26.70
N CYS A 24 13.04 9.86 -26.52
CA CYS A 24 11.92 10.52 -27.18
C CYS A 24 11.67 11.91 -26.60
N ARG A 25 11.78 12.92 -27.46
CA ARG A 25 11.71 14.33 -27.10
C ARG A 25 10.32 14.74 -26.65
N THR A 26 10.29 15.79 -25.84
CA THR A 26 9.02 16.45 -25.51
C THR A 26 8.44 17.13 -26.74
N PHE A 27 7.16 17.47 -26.72
CA PHE A 27 6.53 18.14 -27.84
C PHE A 27 5.49 19.16 -27.38
N GLY A 28 5.30 20.19 -28.20
CA GLY A 28 4.30 21.22 -27.98
C GLY A 28 3.80 21.78 -29.30
N PHE A 29 2.62 22.39 -29.28
CA PHE A 29 2.14 23.12 -30.46
C PHE A 29 2.83 24.48 -30.57
N PHE A 30 3.03 24.95 -31.80
CA PHE A 30 3.72 26.22 -32.05
C PHE A 30 3.09 27.37 -31.26
N SER A 31 1.76 27.48 -31.27
CA SER A 31 1.04 28.52 -30.52
C SER A 31 1.34 28.50 -29.01
N GLU A 32 1.32 27.31 -28.40
CA GLU A 32 1.61 27.11 -26.98
C GLU A 32 3.07 27.41 -26.66
N VAL A 33 4.00 26.94 -27.49
CA VAL A 33 5.45 27.16 -27.28
C VAL A 33 5.78 28.64 -27.44
N GLU A 34 5.18 29.34 -28.41
CA GLU A 34 5.35 30.79 -28.59
C GLU A 34 4.87 31.56 -27.35
N GLU A 35 3.71 31.22 -26.79
CA GLU A 35 3.19 31.83 -25.57
C GLU A 35 4.10 31.58 -24.36
N LEU A 36 4.55 30.33 -24.18
CA LEU A 36 5.43 29.95 -23.07
C LEU A 36 6.82 30.62 -23.18
N LEU A 37 7.32 30.85 -24.40
CA LEU A 37 8.55 31.63 -24.64
C LEU A 37 8.37 33.09 -24.24
N ASP A 38 7.23 33.69 -24.60
CA ASP A 38 6.91 35.08 -24.24
C ASP A 38 6.78 35.28 -22.72
N GLN A 39 6.34 34.23 -22.01
CA GLN A 39 6.32 34.19 -20.55
C GLN A 39 7.67 33.81 -19.91
N GLY A 40 8.68 33.46 -20.72
CA GLY A 40 10.00 33.05 -20.23
C GLY A 40 10.03 31.72 -19.47
N LEU A 41 9.08 30.81 -19.76
CA LEU A 41 8.91 29.53 -19.05
C LEU A 41 9.70 28.36 -19.68
N ILE A 42 10.22 28.51 -20.90
CA ILE A 42 10.98 27.46 -21.62
C ILE A 42 12.49 27.76 -21.56
N LYS A 43 13.07 27.81 -20.36
CA LYS A 43 14.50 28.17 -20.15
C LYS A 43 15.51 27.07 -20.50
N GLY A 44 15.03 25.83 -20.73
CA GLY A 44 15.87 24.66 -21.05
C GLY A 44 15.42 23.88 -22.28
N GLY A 45 14.41 24.37 -23.01
CA GLY A 45 13.92 23.74 -24.24
C GLY A 45 14.60 24.34 -25.46
N ASN A 46 14.98 23.50 -26.41
CA ASN A 46 15.46 23.87 -27.74
C ASN A 46 14.90 22.88 -28.77
N LEU A 47 15.12 23.14 -30.07
CA LEU A 47 14.61 22.26 -31.13
C LEU A 47 15.34 20.91 -31.21
N ASP A 48 16.48 20.77 -30.53
CA ASP A 48 17.20 19.49 -30.46
C ASP A 48 16.57 18.56 -29.40
N ASN A 49 15.91 19.10 -28.38
CA ASN A 49 15.31 18.33 -27.28
C ASN A 49 13.77 18.39 -27.21
N ALA A 50 13.14 19.22 -28.06
CA ALA A 50 11.70 19.38 -28.15
C ALA A 50 11.23 19.43 -29.62
N ILE A 51 10.11 18.78 -29.90
CA ILE A 51 9.43 18.79 -31.20
C ILE A 51 8.36 19.88 -31.17
N VAL A 52 8.41 20.84 -32.09
CA VAL A 52 7.40 21.89 -32.20
C VAL A 52 6.48 21.58 -33.38
N ILE A 53 5.19 21.44 -33.12
CA ILE A 53 4.19 21.06 -34.14
C ILE A 53 3.40 22.30 -34.55
N ALA A 54 3.41 22.66 -35.82
CA ALA A 54 2.68 23.79 -36.36
C ALA A 54 1.18 23.48 -36.38
N ASP A 55 0.43 24.05 -35.45
CA ASP A 55 -1.03 23.91 -35.32
C ASP A 55 -1.82 24.96 -36.11
N LYS A 56 -1.12 25.91 -36.74
CA LYS A 56 -1.65 26.94 -37.63
C LYS A 56 -0.80 27.05 -38.90
N LYS A 57 -1.34 27.66 -39.96
CA LYS A 57 -0.51 28.03 -41.12
C LYS A 57 0.50 29.08 -40.67
N LEU A 58 1.78 28.78 -40.85
CA LEU A 58 2.88 29.68 -40.49
C LEU A 58 3.34 30.44 -41.73
N SER A 59 3.51 31.75 -41.59
CA SER A 59 4.18 32.57 -42.59
C SER A 59 5.70 32.53 -42.40
N ASP A 60 6.46 32.90 -43.43
CA ASP A 60 7.92 33.08 -43.31
C ASP A 60 8.31 34.10 -42.22
N GLU A 61 7.44 35.08 -41.94
CA GLU A 61 7.63 36.05 -40.87
C GLU A 61 7.46 35.41 -39.48
N ASP A 62 6.47 34.54 -39.30
CA ASP A 62 6.25 33.81 -38.05
C ASP A 62 7.45 32.90 -37.72
N ILE A 63 7.98 32.20 -38.73
CA ILE A 63 9.16 31.34 -38.57
C ILE A 63 10.38 32.19 -38.20
N LYS A 64 10.64 33.29 -38.91
CA LYS A 64 11.76 34.20 -38.58
C LYS A 64 11.65 34.79 -37.17
N ARG A 65 10.45 35.19 -36.75
CA ARG A 65 10.19 35.69 -35.40
C ARG A 65 10.52 34.61 -34.37
N PHE A 66 10.05 33.39 -34.58
CA PHE A 66 10.26 32.26 -33.69
C PHE A 66 11.74 31.85 -33.61
N SER A 67 12.43 31.74 -34.76
CA SER A 67 13.88 31.48 -34.84
C SER A 67 14.70 32.50 -34.06
N LYS A 68 14.36 33.79 -34.17
CA LYS A 68 15.04 34.86 -33.43
C LYS A 68 14.82 34.75 -31.92
N LYS A 69 13.61 34.40 -31.48
CA LYS A 69 13.30 34.18 -30.05
C LYS A 69 14.07 32.98 -29.47
N LEU A 70 14.29 31.94 -30.27
CA LEU A 70 15.04 30.74 -29.86
C LEU A 70 16.56 30.83 -30.12
N ASN A 71 17.03 31.88 -30.78
CA ASN A 71 18.44 32.07 -31.19
C ASN A 71 18.96 30.92 -32.08
N ILE A 72 18.18 30.56 -33.11
CA ILE A 72 18.47 29.46 -34.05
C ILE A 72 18.59 30.03 -35.47
N ASP A 73 19.67 29.69 -36.19
CA ASP A 73 19.97 30.25 -37.51
C ASP A 73 19.06 29.71 -38.63
N LYS A 74 18.61 28.45 -38.52
CA LYS A 74 17.76 27.80 -39.53
C LYS A 74 16.79 26.81 -38.89
N ILE A 75 15.51 26.91 -39.27
CA ILE A 75 14.47 25.93 -38.93
C ILE A 75 13.96 25.35 -40.25
N ASP A 76 13.99 24.03 -40.36
CA ASP A 76 13.37 23.33 -41.48
C ASP A 76 11.91 22.98 -41.12
N VAL A 77 11.00 23.22 -42.06
CA VAL A 77 9.58 22.87 -41.94
C VAL A 77 9.35 21.59 -42.73
N GLU A 78 9.06 20.49 -42.03
CA GLU A 78 8.73 19.23 -42.70
C GLU A 78 7.32 19.27 -43.30
N GLU A 79 7.04 18.44 -44.32
CA GLU A 79 5.75 18.41 -45.05
C GLU A 79 4.52 18.20 -44.14
N GLU A 80 4.70 17.60 -42.96
CA GLU A 80 3.64 17.38 -41.97
C GLU A 80 3.41 18.57 -41.02
N GLY A 81 4.07 19.70 -41.23
CA GLY A 81 3.95 20.87 -40.36
C GLY A 81 4.69 20.72 -39.03
N ILE A 82 5.77 19.93 -39.01
CA ILE A 82 6.68 19.84 -37.84
C ILE A 82 7.84 20.81 -38.06
N LEU A 83 8.10 21.64 -37.05
CA LEU A 83 9.27 22.51 -36.98
C LEU A 83 10.35 21.82 -36.16
N SER A 84 11.46 21.50 -36.80
CA SER A 84 12.59 20.86 -36.11
C SER A 84 13.92 21.21 -36.77
N THR A 85 14.99 21.16 -35.99
CA THR A 85 16.38 21.17 -36.47
C THR A 85 16.86 19.76 -36.81
N ILE A 86 16.23 18.74 -36.21
CA ILE A 86 16.62 17.32 -36.34
C ILE A 86 15.37 16.48 -36.66
N PRO A 87 15.42 15.54 -37.61
CA PRO A 87 14.27 14.71 -37.95
C PRO A 87 13.71 13.95 -36.74
N LEU A 88 12.45 13.52 -36.83
CA LEU A 88 11.86 12.61 -35.85
C LEU A 88 12.69 11.32 -35.75
N LYS A 89 12.99 10.90 -34.51
CA LYS A 89 13.66 9.62 -34.27
C LYS A 89 12.72 8.45 -34.53
N TYR A 90 11.43 8.67 -34.24
CA TYR A 90 10.35 7.71 -34.49
C TYR A 90 9.14 8.41 -35.10
N PRO A 91 8.42 7.79 -36.04
CA PRO A 91 7.18 8.37 -36.58
C PRO A 91 6.10 8.64 -35.51
N ASN A 92 6.15 7.92 -34.39
CA ASN A 92 5.24 8.06 -33.24
C ASN A 92 5.92 8.65 -31.99
N GLU A 93 6.99 9.43 -32.14
CA GLU A 93 7.75 10.03 -31.03
C GLU A 93 6.86 10.79 -30.02
N PRO A 94 5.83 11.58 -30.42
CA PRO A 94 4.90 12.20 -29.46
C PRO A 94 4.14 11.20 -28.58
N ALA A 95 3.66 10.08 -29.17
CA ALA A 95 2.99 9.04 -28.40
C ALA A 95 3.95 8.32 -27.44
N ARG A 96 5.21 8.10 -27.86
CA ARG A 96 6.25 7.53 -26.99
C ARG A 96 6.59 8.46 -25.84
N HIS A 97 6.66 9.78 -26.07
CA HIS A 97 6.87 10.76 -25.01
C HIS A 97 5.70 10.79 -24.02
N LYS A 98 4.45 10.71 -24.48
CA LYS A 98 3.29 10.59 -23.56
C LYS A 98 3.33 9.30 -22.73
N LEU A 99 3.89 8.23 -23.29
CA LEU A 99 4.15 7.01 -22.54
C LEU A 99 5.25 7.24 -21.48
N LEU A 100 6.32 7.98 -21.81
CA LEU A 100 7.35 8.38 -20.82
C LEU A 100 6.77 9.21 -19.68
N ASP A 101 5.99 10.25 -20.01
CA ASP A 101 5.29 11.09 -19.02
C ASP A 101 4.49 10.21 -18.06
N PHE A 102 3.71 9.29 -18.62
CA PHE A 102 2.91 8.34 -17.85
C PHE A 102 3.78 7.45 -16.95
N MET A 103 4.88 6.90 -17.48
CA MET A 103 5.80 6.07 -16.69
C MET A 103 6.44 6.85 -15.54
N GLY A 104 6.87 8.09 -15.80
CA GLY A 104 7.45 8.99 -14.80
C GLY A 104 6.45 9.29 -13.68
N ASP A 105 5.22 9.68 -14.03
CA ASP A 105 4.16 9.97 -13.07
C ASP A 105 3.82 8.73 -12.20
N ILE A 106 3.76 7.54 -12.83
CA ILE A 106 3.44 6.30 -12.14
C ILE A 106 4.59 5.83 -11.24
N ALA A 107 5.84 6.10 -11.62
CA ALA A 107 7.01 5.78 -10.80
C ALA A 107 6.96 6.46 -9.41
N LEU A 108 6.28 7.62 -9.28
CA LEU A 108 6.06 8.30 -8.00
C LEU A 108 5.29 7.48 -6.97
N MET A 109 4.59 6.41 -7.39
CA MET A 109 3.99 5.44 -6.46
C MET A 109 5.05 4.75 -5.60
N GLY A 110 6.28 4.59 -6.09
CA GLY A 110 7.40 3.96 -5.39
C GLY A 110 7.28 2.44 -5.27
N MET A 111 6.42 1.81 -6.08
CA MET A 111 6.22 0.36 -6.10
C MET A 111 6.14 -0.15 -7.54
N PRO A 112 6.67 -1.34 -7.84
CA PRO A 112 6.48 -1.95 -9.16
C PRO A 112 5.02 -2.40 -9.34
N ILE A 113 4.47 -2.18 -10.52
CA ILE A 113 3.13 -2.64 -10.89
C ILE A 113 3.25 -3.97 -11.62
N LYS A 114 2.51 -4.98 -11.14
CA LYS A 114 2.34 -6.26 -11.85
C LYS A 114 0.98 -6.27 -12.54
N GLY A 115 0.93 -5.78 -13.77
CA GLY A 115 -0.29 -5.74 -14.55
C GLY A 115 -0.12 -5.02 -15.89
N ARG A 116 -1.15 -5.08 -16.72
CA ARG A 116 -1.23 -4.32 -17.97
C ARG A 116 -1.95 -3.01 -17.73
N ILE A 117 -1.37 -1.91 -18.19
CA ILE A 117 -2.00 -0.60 -18.15
C ILE A 117 -2.34 -0.19 -19.58
N ILE A 118 -3.56 0.32 -19.78
CA ILE A 118 -4.00 0.89 -21.05
C ILE A 118 -4.47 2.31 -20.75
N ALA A 119 -3.83 3.30 -21.36
CA ALA A 119 -4.18 4.70 -21.21
C ALA A 119 -4.60 5.28 -22.57
N LYS A 120 -5.70 6.05 -22.58
CA LYS A 120 -6.20 6.73 -23.78
C LYS A 120 -6.21 8.23 -23.50
N ARG A 121 -5.39 8.99 -24.23
CA ARG A 121 -5.17 10.42 -24.01
C ARG A 121 -4.72 10.72 -22.57
N PRO A 122 -3.63 10.09 -22.07
CA PRO A 122 -3.12 10.35 -20.73
C PRO A 122 -2.61 11.80 -20.61
N GLY A 123 -2.56 12.28 -19.38
CA GLY A 123 -2.01 13.59 -19.03
C GLY A 123 -1.68 13.63 -17.54
N HIS A 124 -0.76 14.50 -17.14
CA HIS A 124 -0.17 14.47 -15.80
C HIS A 124 -1.19 14.43 -14.66
N TYR A 125 -2.24 15.25 -14.72
CA TYR A 125 -3.30 15.23 -13.71
C TYR A 125 -3.96 13.84 -13.57
N ALA A 126 -4.40 13.24 -14.67
CA ALA A 126 -5.03 11.93 -14.66
C ALA A 126 -4.06 10.82 -14.23
N ASN A 127 -2.81 10.91 -14.66
CA ASN A 127 -1.75 9.96 -14.30
C ASN A 127 -1.47 10.00 -12.79
N LEU A 128 -1.34 11.19 -12.22
CA LEU A 128 -1.10 11.42 -10.79
C LEU A 128 -2.27 10.94 -9.93
N GLU A 129 -3.51 11.24 -10.32
CA GLU A 129 -4.70 10.74 -9.62
C GLU A 129 -4.79 9.21 -9.68
N PHE A 130 -4.48 8.61 -10.83
CA PHE A 130 -4.40 7.16 -10.96
C PHE A 130 -3.29 6.55 -10.09
N ALA A 131 -2.09 7.16 -10.07
CA ALA A 131 -0.98 6.73 -9.22
C ALA A 131 -1.35 6.79 -7.72
N LYS A 132 -2.01 7.88 -7.27
CA LYS A 132 -2.53 8.02 -5.90
C LYS A 132 -3.55 6.92 -5.58
N PHE A 133 -4.50 6.67 -6.47
CA PHE A 133 -5.50 5.61 -6.31
C PHE A 133 -4.84 4.23 -6.14
N LEU A 134 -3.90 3.89 -7.03
CA LEU A 134 -3.16 2.63 -6.96
C LEU A 134 -2.36 2.53 -5.65
N LYS A 135 -1.67 3.60 -5.25
CA LYS A 135 -0.91 3.64 -3.98
C LYS A 135 -1.80 3.37 -2.78
N GLN A 136 -2.99 3.99 -2.71
CA GLN A 136 -3.95 3.76 -1.63
C GLN A 136 -4.41 2.30 -1.58
N LYS A 137 -4.72 1.71 -2.73
CA LYS A 137 -5.12 0.30 -2.82
C LYS A 137 -3.97 -0.64 -2.45
N ALA A 138 -2.75 -0.38 -2.91
CA ALA A 138 -1.57 -1.16 -2.59
C ALA A 138 -1.25 -1.10 -1.09
N VAL A 139 -1.32 0.08 -0.47
CA VAL A 139 -1.15 0.24 0.98
C VAL A 139 -2.25 -0.51 1.74
N LYS A 140 -3.51 -0.43 1.31
CA LYS A 140 -4.61 -1.18 1.93
C LYS A 140 -4.39 -2.69 1.80
N GLN A 141 -4.06 -3.20 0.62
CA GLN A 141 -3.75 -4.62 0.42
C GLN A 141 -2.55 -5.07 1.27
N LYS A 142 -1.50 -4.26 1.37
CA LYS A 142 -0.34 -4.57 2.22
C LYS A 142 -0.74 -4.64 3.70
N LYS A 143 -1.60 -3.73 4.17
CA LYS A 143 -2.14 -3.77 5.55
C LYS A 143 -3.04 -5.00 5.80
N LEU A 144 -3.76 -5.47 4.78
CA LEU A 144 -4.62 -6.65 4.87
C LEU A 144 -3.86 -7.96 4.62
N LYS A 145 -2.61 -7.89 4.14
CA LYS A 145 -1.78 -9.07 3.90
C LYS A 145 -1.45 -9.71 5.25
N GLY A 146 -2.12 -10.80 5.57
CA GLY A 146 -1.98 -11.52 6.84
C GLY A 146 -3.13 -11.32 7.82
N LEU A 147 -4.17 -10.54 7.46
CA LEU A 147 -5.45 -10.51 8.18
C LEU A 147 -6.07 -11.93 8.15
N PRO A 148 -6.31 -12.56 9.31
CA PRO A 148 -7.02 -13.84 9.35
C PRO A 148 -8.45 -13.70 8.83
N LYS A 149 -8.93 -14.70 8.09
CA LYS A 149 -10.31 -14.74 7.62
C LYS A 149 -11.18 -15.42 8.67
N TYR A 150 -12.05 -14.66 9.32
CA TYR A 150 -13.04 -15.23 10.23
C TYR A 150 -14.35 -15.54 9.49
N ASP A 151 -14.76 -16.81 9.55
CA ASP A 151 -16.04 -17.29 9.04
C ASP A 151 -16.84 -17.88 10.21
N PRO A 152 -17.91 -17.21 10.68
CA PRO A 152 -18.68 -17.66 11.83
C PRO A 152 -19.48 -18.94 11.57
N THR A 153 -19.61 -19.40 10.32
CA THR A 153 -20.32 -20.65 10.00
C THR A 153 -19.43 -21.89 10.11
N LYS A 154 -18.11 -21.70 10.28
CA LYS A 154 -17.18 -22.80 10.48
C LYS A 154 -17.04 -23.12 11.96
N GLU A 155 -16.90 -24.41 12.25
CA GLU A 155 -16.56 -24.87 13.59
C GLU A 155 -15.20 -24.32 14.02
N ALA A 156 -15.07 -24.08 15.32
CA ALA A 156 -13.82 -23.63 15.91
C ALA A 156 -12.79 -24.77 15.90
N LEU A 157 -11.50 -24.43 15.79
CA LEU A 157 -10.44 -25.40 16.00
C LEU A 157 -10.36 -25.80 17.48
N PHE A 158 -10.47 -24.82 18.38
CA PHE A 158 -10.66 -25.02 19.82
C PHE A 158 -11.86 -24.21 20.28
N ASP A 159 -12.79 -24.85 20.96
CA ASP A 159 -13.91 -24.19 21.60
C ASP A 159 -13.55 -23.71 23.02
N ILE A 160 -14.55 -23.26 23.77
CA ILE A 160 -14.32 -22.75 25.13
C ILE A 160 -13.86 -23.84 26.10
N TYR A 161 -14.31 -25.09 25.96
CA TYR A 161 -13.92 -26.19 26.83
C TYR A 161 -12.45 -26.55 26.58
N ASP A 162 -12.05 -26.61 25.32
CA ASP A 162 -10.65 -26.76 24.94
C ASP A 162 -9.79 -25.64 25.56
N ILE A 163 -10.23 -24.39 25.44
CA ILE A 163 -9.50 -23.24 26.01
C ILE A 163 -9.39 -23.35 27.53
N LEU A 164 -10.45 -23.74 28.23
CA LEU A 164 -10.45 -23.94 29.68
C LEU A 164 -9.50 -25.05 30.12
N ASP A 165 -9.25 -26.04 29.26
CA ASP A 165 -8.29 -27.11 29.49
C ASP A 165 -6.84 -26.69 29.26
N HIS A 166 -6.59 -25.69 28.40
CA HIS A 166 -5.25 -25.19 28.09
C HIS A 166 -4.81 -24.01 28.97
N LEU A 167 -5.74 -23.15 29.40
CA LEU A 167 -5.44 -21.96 30.16
C LEU A 167 -5.93 -22.06 31.61
N PRO A 168 -5.17 -21.55 32.60
CA PRO A 168 -5.63 -21.47 33.98
C PRO A 168 -6.65 -20.32 34.20
N HIS A 169 -6.72 -19.35 33.28
CA HIS A 169 -7.59 -18.18 33.38
C HIS A 169 -9.08 -18.57 33.46
N ARG A 170 -9.81 -17.90 34.34
CA ARG A 170 -11.27 -18.07 34.52
C ARG A 170 -11.94 -16.70 34.60
N TYR A 171 -13.26 -16.68 34.62
CA TYR A 171 -14.02 -15.44 34.83
C TYR A 171 -13.52 -14.69 36.08
N PRO A 172 -13.36 -13.34 36.03
CA PRO A 172 -13.65 -12.43 34.91
C PRO A 172 -12.44 -12.12 34.01
N PHE A 173 -11.41 -12.98 33.99
CA PHE A 173 -10.12 -12.69 33.34
C PHE A 173 -9.75 -13.64 32.19
N LEU A 174 -10.62 -14.58 31.80
CA LEU A 174 -10.47 -15.33 30.56
C LEU A 174 -10.99 -14.50 29.38
N MET A 175 -10.13 -14.21 28.41
CA MET A 175 -10.38 -13.24 27.32
C MET A 175 -10.26 -13.86 25.93
N VAL A 176 -10.39 -15.19 25.82
CA VAL A 176 -10.38 -15.92 24.55
C VAL A 176 -11.61 -16.82 24.50
N ASP A 177 -12.45 -16.65 23.49
CA ASP A 177 -13.71 -17.40 23.36
C ASP A 177 -13.53 -18.67 22.52
N LYS A 178 -12.70 -18.60 21.46
CA LYS A 178 -12.37 -19.73 20.58
C LYS A 178 -11.08 -19.50 19.79
N ILE A 179 -10.45 -20.58 19.33
CA ILE A 179 -9.36 -20.55 18.35
C ILE A 179 -9.91 -20.98 16.98
N ILE A 180 -9.60 -20.24 15.93
CA ILE A 180 -10.10 -20.50 14.57
C ILE A 180 -9.03 -20.99 13.61
N GLU A 181 -7.76 -20.76 13.91
CA GLU A 181 -6.64 -21.14 13.05
C GLU A 181 -5.39 -21.28 13.92
N MET A 182 -4.57 -22.29 13.65
CA MET A 182 -3.29 -22.49 14.32
C MET A 182 -2.33 -23.23 13.39
N GLY A 183 -1.14 -22.66 13.18
CA GLY A 183 -0.02 -23.29 12.49
C GLY A 183 1.12 -23.58 13.44
N GLU A 184 2.31 -23.83 12.89
CA GLU A 184 3.52 -24.10 13.68
C GLU A 184 4.02 -22.85 14.43
N ASP A 185 3.97 -21.68 13.78
CA ASP A 185 4.52 -20.42 14.29
C ASP A 185 3.46 -19.34 14.56
N TYR A 186 2.17 -19.65 14.45
CA TYR A 186 1.10 -18.68 14.66
C TYR A 186 -0.20 -19.31 15.17
N ILE A 187 -1.03 -18.48 15.79
CA ILE A 187 -2.37 -18.82 16.27
C ILE A 187 -3.32 -17.64 16.09
N VAL A 188 -4.59 -17.94 15.84
CA VAL A 188 -5.65 -16.94 15.69
C VAL A 188 -6.81 -17.27 16.62
N GLY A 189 -7.01 -16.40 17.61
CA GLY A 189 -8.11 -16.44 18.57
C GLY A 189 -9.21 -15.44 18.26
N ILE A 190 -10.37 -15.65 18.86
CA ILE A 190 -11.53 -14.76 18.80
C ILE A 190 -11.93 -14.35 20.22
N LYS A 191 -12.24 -13.06 20.39
CA LYS A 191 -12.92 -12.52 21.57
C LYS A 191 -14.07 -11.63 21.11
N ASN A 192 -15.28 -11.99 21.51
CA ASN A 192 -16.46 -11.18 21.26
C ASN A 192 -16.62 -10.18 22.40
N LEU A 193 -16.96 -8.95 22.05
CA LEU A 193 -17.25 -7.90 23.02
C LEU A 193 -18.75 -7.74 23.15
N THR A 194 -19.25 -7.87 24.38
CA THR A 194 -20.64 -7.60 24.71
C THR A 194 -20.73 -6.55 25.80
N PHE A 195 -21.73 -5.67 25.72
CA PHE A 195 -21.94 -4.66 26.77
C PHE A 195 -22.18 -5.31 28.14
N ASN A 196 -22.60 -6.58 28.16
CA ASN A 196 -22.82 -7.37 29.37
C ASN A 196 -21.52 -7.86 30.06
N GLU A 197 -20.38 -7.23 29.81
CA GLU A 197 -19.12 -7.48 30.54
C GLU A 197 -18.91 -6.41 31.62
N GLN A 198 -18.56 -6.83 32.84
CA GLN A 198 -18.49 -5.94 34.02
C GLN A 198 -17.59 -4.71 33.79
N LEU A 199 -16.51 -4.86 33.03
CA LEU A 199 -15.57 -3.78 32.71
C LEU A 199 -16.23 -2.56 32.03
N PHE A 200 -17.28 -2.75 31.24
CA PHE A 200 -17.92 -1.66 30.50
C PHE A 200 -18.75 -0.73 31.40
N GLN A 201 -19.08 -1.14 32.62
CA GLN A 201 -19.73 -0.27 33.61
C GLN A 201 -18.80 0.88 34.03
N GLY A 202 -17.49 0.61 34.10
CA GLY A 202 -16.48 1.55 34.56
C GLY A 202 -15.62 2.17 33.46
N HIS A 203 -15.60 1.59 32.25
CA HIS A 203 -14.70 2.04 31.18
C HIS A 203 -15.44 2.24 29.85
N PHE A 204 -16.17 3.34 29.67
CA PHE A 204 -16.53 4.37 30.66
C PHE A 204 -18.06 4.53 30.72
N PRO A 205 -18.63 5.04 31.82
CA PRO A 205 -20.04 5.41 31.87
C PRO A 205 -20.42 6.30 30.67
N GLY A 206 -21.42 5.87 29.88
CA GLY A 206 -21.87 6.57 28.66
C GLY A 206 -20.97 6.43 27.43
N ASN A 207 -19.83 5.75 27.53
CA ASN A 207 -18.89 5.54 26.42
C ASN A 207 -18.10 4.23 26.62
N PRO A 208 -18.74 3.07 26.42
CA PRO A 208 -18.11 1.76 26.68
C PRO A 208 -17.00 1.48 25.67
N ILE A 209 -15.78 1.29 26.17
CA ILE A 209 -14.57 1.01 25.39
C ILE A 209 -13.85 -0.17 26.04
N PHE A 210 -13.46 -1.19 25.27
CA PHE A 210 -12.70 -2.31 25.81
C PHE A 210 -11.25 -1.86 26.11
N PRO A 211 -10.79 -1.91 27.38
CA PRO A 211 -9.50 -1.38 27.80
C PRO A 211 -8.35 -1.92 26.97
N GLY A 212 -7.45 -1.04 26.52
CA GLY A 212 -6.28 -1.42 25.72
C GLY A 212 -5.37 -2.44 26.43
N VAL A 213 -5.24 -2.36 27.74
CA VAL A 213 -4.48 -3.35 28.52
C VAL A 213 -5.09 -4.75 28.46
N LEU A 214 -6.43 -4.86 28.44
CA LEU A 214 -7.12 -6.16 28.31
C LEU A 214 -7.05 -6.71 26.89
N GLN A 215 -6.83 -5.85 25.88
CA GLN A 215 -6.49 -6.30 24.53
C GLN A 215 -5.12 -6.99 24.50
N MET A 216 -4.12 -6.44 25.21
CA MET A 216 -2.81 -7.07 25.31
C MET A 216 -2.88 -8.39 26.10
N GLU A 217 -3.68 -8.43 27.15
CA GLU A 217 -3.97 -9.65 27.91
C GLU A 217 -4.60 -10.73 27.02
N ALA A 218 -5.64 -10.39 26.24
CA ALA A 218 -6.29 -11.32 25.34
C ALA A 218 -5.34 -11.89 24.28
N LEU A 219 -4.43 -11.05 23.74
CA LEU A 219 -3.34 -11.49 22.87
C LEU A 219 -2.37 -12.43 23.60
N ALA A 220 -1.97 -12.10 24.83
CA ALA A 220 -1.07 -12.91 25.63
C ALA A 220 -1.65 -14.30 25.91
N GLN A 221 -2.92 -14.38 26.30
CA GLN A 221 -3.63 -15.65 26.49
C GLN A 221 -3.71 -16.48 25.21
N THR A 222 -4.04 -15.82 24.09
CA THR A 222 -4.07 -16.47 22.77
C THR A 222 -2.71 -17.05 22.41
N GLY A 223 -1.63 -16.29 22.60
CA GLY A 223 -0.25 -16.76 22.37
C GLY A 223 0.19 -17.86 23.35
N GLY A 224 -0.27 -17.78 24.59
CA GLY A 224 -0.03 -18.80 25.63
C GLY A 224 -0.56 -20.17 25.23
N ILE A 225 -1.73 -20.25 24.60
CA ILE A 225 -2.28 -21.51 24.08
C ILE A 225 -1.31 -22.17 23.07
N LEU A 226 -0.75 -21.39 22.15
CA LEU A 226 0.25 -21.91 21.19
C LEU A 226 1.51 -22.41 21.90
N ALA A 227 2.02 -21.66 22.87
CA ALA A 227 3.22 -22.03 23.61
C ALA A 227 3.05 -23.29 24.46
N LEU A 228 1.89 -23.44 25.12
CA LEU A 228 1.57 -24.58 25.98
C LEU A 228 1.31 -25.85 25.18
N LYS A 229 0.75 -25.76 23.96
CA LYS A 229 0.56 -26.91 23.08
C LYS A 229 1.86 -27.63 22.71
N LEU A 230 2.99 -26.92 22.74
CA LEU A 230 4.32 -27.51 22.49
C LEU A 230 4.84 -28.33 23.69
N GLN A 231 4.12 -28.35 24.81
CA GLN A 231 4.46 -29.14 25.99
C GLN A 231 3.62 -30.44 26.06
N ASN A 232 4.19 -31.50 26.64
CA ASN A 232 3.52 -32.79 26.77
C ASN A 232 2.33 -32.78 27.75
N ASP A 233 2.28 -31.81 28.68
CA ASP A 233 1.20 -31.64 29.65
C ASP A 233 0.90 -30.13 29.83
N PRO A 234 -0.03 -29.56 29.05
CA PRO A 234 -0.36 -28.13 29.10
C PRO A 234 -0.83 -27.64 30.48
N LYS A 235 -1.48 -28.49 31.28
CA LYS A 235 -2.07 -28.12 32.59
C LYS A 235 -1.01 -27.96 33.69
N GLY A 236 0.16 -28.54 33.49
CA GLY A 236 1.28 -28.45 34.42
C GLY A 236 2.13 -27.18 34.28
N TRP A 237 1.69 -26.17 33.52
CA TRP A 237 2.48 -24.97 33.25
C TRP A 237 1.64 -23.69 33.33
N ASP A 238 2.26 -22.66 33.90
CA ASP A 238 1.76 -21.29 33.91
C ASP A 238 2.52 -20.45 32.88
N THR A 239 1.85 -19.43 32.34
CA THR A 239 2.48 -18.44 31.45
C THR A 239 2.56 -17.10 32.15
N TYR A 240 3.76 -16.62 32.42
CA TYR A 240 4.00 -15.33 33.08
C TYR A 240 4.41 -14.26 32.06
N PHE A 241 3.69 -13.15 32.06
CA PHE A 241 3.99 -12.01 31.19
C PHE A 241 5.26 -11.29 31.65
N LEU A 242 6.26 -11.15 30.78
CA LEU A 242 7.54 -10.53 31.12
C LEU A 242 7.64 -9.09 30.63
N LYS A 243 7.28 -8.86 29.35
CA LYS A 243 7.54 -7.59 28.68
C LYS A 243 6.60 -7.38 27.49
N MET A 244 6.25 -6.12 27.26
CA MET A 244 5.63 -5.66 26.02
C MET A 244 6.47 -4.54 25.38
N ASN A 245 6.59 -4.56 24.05
CA ASN A 245 7.27 -3.57 23.24
C ASN A 245 6.37 -3.11 22.09
N ASN A 246 6.63 -1.91 21.57
CA ASN A 246 5.99 -1.39 20.35
C ASN A 246 4.45 -1.42 20.36
N VAL A 247 3.84 -1.39 21.56
CA VAL A 247 2.39 -1.45 21.70
C VAL A 247 1.74 -0.19 21.13
N LYS A 248 0.76 -0.36 20.25
CA LYS A 248 0.01 0.74 19.64
C LYS A 248 -1.47 0.42 19.67
N PHE A 249 -2.27 1.35 20.19
CA PHE A 249 -3.73 1.33 20.13
C PHE A 249 -4.17 2.28 19.00
N LYS A 250 -4.67 1.71 17.90
CA LYS A 250 -4.98 2.47 16.67
C LYS A 250 -6.44 2.85 16.57
N ASN A 251 -7.34 1.99 17.03
CA ASN A 251 -8.79 2.21 16.98
C ASN A 251 -9.43 1.74 18.29
N LYS A 252 -10.62 2.26 18.60
CA LYS A 252 -11.41 1.81 19.75
C LYS A 252 -12.00 0.43 19.46
N ALA A 253 -12.07 -0.41 20.48
CA ALA A 253 -12.86 -1.63 20.50
C ALA A 253 -14.07 -1.41 21.40
N VAL A 254 -15.26 -1.77 20.94
CA VAL A 254 -16.53 -1.43 21.58
C VAL A 254 -17.46 -2.66 21.63
N PRO A 255 -18.51 -2.65 22.47
CA PRO A 255 -19.53 -3.69 22.46
C PRO A 255 -20.10 -3.93 21.05
N GLY A 256 -20.25 -5.20 20.67
CA GLY A 256 -20.67 -5.64 19.34
C GLY A 256 -19.52 -6.03 18.41
N ASP A 257 -18.28 -5.63 18.73
CA ASP A 257 -17.11 -6.03 17.94
C ASP A 257 -16.74 -7.51 18.16
N THR A 258 -16.30 -8.16 17.08
CA THR A 258 -15.56 -9.43 17.15
C THR A 258 -14.07 -9.13 16.95
N LEU A 259 -13.28 -9.30 18.01
CA LEU A 259 -11.84 -9.15 17.97
C LEU A 259 -11.21 -10.41 17.38
N ILE A 260 -10.57 -10.26 16.21
CA ILE A 260 -9.76 -11.30 15.58
C ILE A 260 -8.31 -11.08 16.03
N MET A 261 -7.81 -11.99 16.86
CA MET A 261 -6.54 -11.85 17.57
C MET A 261 -5.51 -12.77 16.93
N LYS A 262 -4.54 -12.21 16.21
CA LYS A 262 -3.44 -12.98 15.61
C LYS A 262 -2.19 -12.84 16.46
N MET A 263 -1.59 -13.97 16.80
CA MET A 263 -0.28 -14.05 17.44
C MET A 263 0.66 -14.83 16.54
N LYS A 264 1.87 -14.32 16.31
CA LYS A 264 2.92 -14.99 15.52
C LYS A 264 4.25 -14.98 16.27
N LEU A 265 4.94 -16.10 16.36
CA LEU A 265 6.30 -16.19 16.90
C LEU A 265 7.25 -15.30 16.09
N ILE A 266 8.01 -14.46 16.80
CA ILE A 266 9.10 -13.67 16.23
C ILE A 266 10.37 -14.53 16.15
N GLU A 267 10.55 -15.41 17.12
CA GLU A 267 11.66 -16.33 17.24
C GLU A 267 11.21 -17.68 17.85
N PRO A 268 11.95 -18.78 17.61
CA PRO A 268 11.64 -20.07 18.22
C PRO A 268 11.69 -20.00 19.75
N ILE A 269 10.79 -20.72 20.41
CA ILE A 269 10.73 -20.79 21.87
C ILE A 269 12.01 -21.43 22.41
N ARG A 270 12.67 -20.75 23.35
CA ARG A 270 13.93 -21.19 23.97
C ARG A 270 13.90 -20.95 25.47
N ARG A 271 14.27 -21.96 26.25
CA ARG A 271 14.31 -21.89 27.73
C ARG A 271 12.99 -21.39 28.35
N GLY A 272 11.87 -21.77 27.73
CA GLY A 272 10.53 -21.33 28.14
C GLY A 272 10.17 -19.88 27.77
N ILE A 273 11.04 -19.12 27.12
CA ILE A 273 10.73 -17.76 26.66
C ILE A 273 9.96 -17.84 25.34
N VAL A 274 8.83 -17.14 25.33
CA VAL A 274 7.90 -17.03 24.20
C VAL A 274 7.87 -15.57 23.79
N HIS A 275 8.22 -15.27 22.54
CA HIS A 275 8.23 -13.91 22.01
C HIS A 275 7.44 -13.84 20.72
N MET A 276 6.35 -13.07 20.75
CA MET A 276 5.35 -13.06 19.69
C MET A 276 4.94 -11.64 19.31
N GLN A 277 4.70 -11.43 18.02
CA GLN A 277 4.00 -10.27 17.51
C GLN A 277 2.50 -10.54 17.56
N GLY A 278 1.77 -9.65 18.22
CA GLY A 278 0.33 -9.66 18.33
C GLY A 278 -0.33 -8.58 17.49
N THR A 279 -1.48 -8.89 16.91
CA THR A 279 -2.33 -7.89 16.22
C THR A 279 -3.79 -8.26 16.40
N ILE A 280 -4.60 -7.28 16.83
CA ILE A 280 -6.07 -7.39 16.90
C ILE A 280 -6.69 -6.65 15.73
N TYR A 281 -7.67 -7.31 15.10
CA TYR A 281 -8.46 -6.74 14.02
C TYR A 281 -9.96 -6.75 14.35
N VAL A 282 -10.67 -5.76 13.81
CA VAL A 282 -12.14 -5.76 13.67
C VAL A 282 -12.44 -5.42 12.21
N GLY A 283 -12.98 -6.39 11.48
CA GLY A 283 -13.12 -6.28 10.03
C GLY A 283 -11.77 -6.03 9.35
N ASP A 284 -11.65 -4.92 8.63
CA ASP A 284 -10.44 -4.52 7.90
C ASP A 284 -9.53 -3.52 8.66
N LYS A 285 -9.85 -3.25 9.93
CA LYS A 285 -9.14 -2.28 10.78
C LYS A 285 -8.29 -2.99 11.83
N ILE A 286 -7.05 -2.51 11.99
CA ILE A 286 -6.21 -2.89 13.13
C ILE A 286 -6.68 -2.10 14.35
N ILE A 287 -7.07 -2.79 15.41
CA ILE A 287 -7.45 -2.19 16.70
C ILE A 287 -6.19 -1.90 17.51
N SER A 288 -5.34 -2.92 17.70
CA SER A 288 -4.09 -2.82 18.43
C SER A 288 -3.03 -3.78 17.90
N GLU A 289 -1.77 -3.47 18.15
CA GLU A 289 -0.62 -4.31 17.80
C GLU A 289 0.49 -4.13 18.83
N GLY A 290 1.38 -5.11 18.96
CA GLY A 290 2.55 -5.04 19.83
C GLY A 290 3.38 -6.31 19.79
N ASP A 291 4.57 -6.26 20.38
CA ASP A 291 5.43 -7.43 20.58
C ASP A 291 5.38 -7.82 22.06
N LEU A 292 4.98 -9.05 22.34
CA LEU A 292 4.70 -9.56 23.68
C LEU A 292 5.68 -10.69 24.00
N MET A 293 6.29 -10.63 25.18
CA MET A 293 7.20 -11.63 25.69
C MET A 293 6.68 -12.22 27.00
N ALA A 294 6.60 -13.54 27.05
CA ALA A 294 6.18 -14.30 28.22
C ALA A 294 7.16 -15.45 28.51
N GLN A 295 7.03 -16.04 29.69
CA GLN A 295 7.76 -17.24 30.08
C GLN A 295 6.79 -18.32 30.53
N ILE A 296 6.90 -19.50 29.94
CA ILE A 296 6.23 -20.70 30.46
C ILE A 296 7.06 -21.28 31.61
N VAL A 297 6.40 -21.52 32.74
CA VAL A 297 7.01 -22.03 33.98
C VAL A 297 6.22 -23.25 34.43
N LYS A 298 6.91 -24.35 34.75
CA LYS A 298 6.26 -25.57 35.23
C LYS A 298 5.71 -25.34 36.64
N ASN A 299 4.47 -25.74 36.84
CA ASN A 299 3.78 -25.67 38.13
C ASN A 299 4.45 -26.64 39.11
N LYS A 300 4.53 -26.21 40.37
CA LYS A 300 5.14 -27.01 41.45
C LYS A 300 4.20 -28.10 41.94
#